data_AF-A0A074IUA2-F1
#
_entry.id   AF-A0A074IUA2-F1
#
_cell.length_a   1.000
_cell.length_b   1.000
_cell.length_c   1.000
_cell.angle_alpha   90.00
_cell.angle_beta   90.00
_cell.angle_gamma   90.00
#
_symmetry.space_group_name_H-M   'P 1'
#
loop_
_entity.id
_entity.type
_entity.pdbx_description
1 polymer ?
#
loop_
_entity_poly.entity_id
_entity_poly.type
_entity_poly.pdbx_seq_one_letter_code
_entity_poly.pdbx_strand_id
1 'polypeptide(L)'
;MHVGHVDLITKAKRANDNVLVIVSGSNTQEDRGTRAGLSLNRRFRYVREVFYDDELVVVDKLDEAGMPAYPEGWVPWVNRVKELISKNTDNPEKITFYVGEPEYVTELNRYYPQAQVELIERSIINISATEIRDNPMENWRFITKPFRRHFTRKVLVVGSASGGKTTLVKDLARTYNAPCSLEYAREYQEKYNVRDDELDTNDYIHLLTDQYAQTSDIIDKGQHSGLIFADTNSTVTKVYIDYYLKENISKEEFDMLDRLYQVTQAREKWDLIFVILPKSNYVDDGFRDMTMADSQTRDWFTKHLLDLLSPFKDKIVILGENSNSDSFFTDNYHNAKKAIKERLHIEI
;
A
#
# COMPACT_ATOMS: atom_id res chain seq x y z
N MET A 1 6.99 0.97 12.76
CA MET A 1 6.65 1.03 14.18
C MET A 1 5.69 -0.11 14.50
N HIS A 2 5.71 -0.62 15.72
CA HIS A 2 4.80 -1.68 16.18
C HIS A 2 4.26 -1.38 17.57
N VAL A 3 3.26 -2.13 18.03
CA VAL A 3 2.57 -1.86 19.31
C VAL A 3 3.51 -1.86 20.52
N GLY A 4 4.60 -2.64 20.53
CA GLY A 4 5.63 -2.53 21.58
C GLY A 4 6.28 -1.14 21.69
N HIS A 5 6.53 -0.48 20.55
CA HIS A 5 6.99 0.92 20.56
C HIS A 5 5.89 1.87 21.05
N VAL A 6 4.63 1.62 20.68
CA VAL A 6 3.49 2.43 21.12
C VAL A 6 3.30 2.33 22.63
N ASP A 7 3.39 1.12 23.20
CA ASP A 7 3.33 0.89 24.64
C ASP A 7 4.46 1.65 25.37
N LEU A 8 5.69 1.57 24.86
CA LEU A 8 6.82 2.32 25.40
C LEU A 8 6.58 3.84 25.40
N ILE A 9 6.19 4.38 24.25
CA ILE A 9 5.91 5.83 24.12
C ILE A 9 4.75 6.22 25.04
N THR A 10 3.74 5.37 25.17
CA THR A 10 2.59 5.61 26.07
C THR A 10 3.04 5.62 27.54
N LYS A 11 3.91 4.70 27.95
CA LYS A 11 4.47 4.69 29.32
C LYS A 11 5.29 5.94 29.60
N ALA A 12 6.18 6.33 28.68
CA ALA A 12 6.93 7.58 28.79
C ALA A 12 5.98 8.78 28.91
N LYS A 13 4.90 8.82 28.12
CA LYS A 13 3.87 9.86 28.16
C LYS A 13 3.05 9.88 29.45
N ARG A 14 2.91 8.74 30.13
CA ARG A 14 2.24 8.68 31.43
C ARG A 14 3.14 9.12 32.58
N ALA A 15 4.45 9.17 32.37
CA ALA A 15 5.44 9.53 33.38
C ALA A 15 5.97 10.97 33.24
N ASN A 16 5.67 11.66 32.13
CA ASN A 16 6.16 13.00 31.82
C ASN A 16 5.03 13.84 31.20
N ASP A 17 5.16 15.16 31.22
CA ASP A 17 4.14 16.06 30.65
C ASP A 17 4.00 15.84 29.13
N ASN A 18 5.13 15.76 28.42
CA ASN A 18 5.21 15.55 26.98
C ASN A 18 6.27 14.51 26.63
N VAL A 19 6.18 13.94 25.42
CA VAL A 19 7.19 13.02 24.86
C VAL A 19 7.67 13.51 23.50
N LEU A 20 8.99 13.56 23.33
CA LEU A 20 9.63 13.72 22.03
C LEU A 20 10.08 12.36 21.49
N VAL A 21 9.44 11.89 20.42
CA VAL A 21 9.82 10.69 19.68
C VAL A 21 10.78 11.07 18.56
N ILE A 22 12.04 10.65 18.67
CA ILE A 22 13.06 10.87 17.65
C ILE A 22 13.13 9.64 16.74
N VAL A 23 12.68 9.77 15.49
CA VAL A 23 12.83 8.73 14.47
C VAL A 23 14.22 8.86 13.87
N SER A 24 15.13 7.95 14.22
CA SER A 24 16.51 7.96 13.73
C SER A 24 16.75 7.02 12.54
N GLY A 25 17.81 7.30 11.79
CA GLY A 25 18.31 6.48 10.69
C GLY A 25 18.79 7.34 9.52
N SER A 26 18.92 6.75 8.34
CA SER A 26 19.32 7.49 7.13
C SER A 26 18.49 7.09 5.90
N ASN A 27 18.63 7.84 4.81
CA ASN A 27 18.07 7.48 3.50
C ASN A 27 19.09 6.74 2.61
N THR A 28 20.21 6.27 3.17
CA THR A 28 21.23 5.49 2.44
C THR A 28 20.91 4.00 2.48
N GLN A 29 21.57 3.21 1.64
CA GLN A 29 21.41 1.75 1.64
C GLN A 29 22.03 1.07 2.88
N GLU A 30 22.72 1.81 3.76
CA GLU A 30 23.21 1.30 5.05
C GLU A 30 22.07 1.16 6.07
N ASP A 31 21.01 1.98 5.95
CA ASP A 31 19.83 1.92 6.80
C ASP A 31 18.93 0.72 6.43
N ARG A 32 18.64 -0.12 7.44
CA ARG A 32 17.81 -1.32 7.27
C ARG A 32 16.40 -0.99 6.80
N GLY A 33 15.82 0.11 7.29
CA GLY A 33 14.48 0.55 6.89
C GLY A 33 14.45 0.96 5.43
N THR A 34 15.44 1.73 4.98
CA THR A 34 15.58 2.18 3.60
C THR A 34 15.73 1.01 2.63
N ARG A 35 16.56 0.01 2.96
CA ARG A 35 16.65 -1.24 2.16
C ARG A 35 15.32 -1.97 2.02
N ALA A 36 14.48 -1.90 3.05
CA ALA A 36 13.14 -2.47 3.04
C ALA A 36 12.08 -1.54 2.40
N GLY A 37 12.45 -0.39 1.84
CA GLY A 37 11.50 0.56 1.22
C GLY A 37 10.78 1.49 2.20
N LEU A 38 11.21 1.50 3.47
CA LEU A 38 10.77 2.40 4.54
C LEU A 38 11.90 3.40 4.88
N SER A 39 12.13 4.34 3.97
CA SER A 39 13.12 5.40 4.16
C SER A 39 12.84 6.24 5.42
N LEU A 40 13.85 6.93 5.95
CA LEU A 40 13.71 7.80 7.12
C LEU A 40 12.52 8.77 6.98
N ASN A 41 12.37 9.39 5.80
CA ASN A 41 11.27 10.31 5.51
C ASN A 41 9.89 9.63 5.57
N ARG A 42 9.78 8.38 5.08
CA ARG A 42 8.52 7.63 5.15
C ARG A 42 8.21 7.19 6.57
N ARG A 43 9.21 6.67 7.29
CA ARG A 43 9.07 6.28 8.70
C ARG A 43 8.64 7.47 9.57
N PHE A 44 9.28 8.62 9.40
CA PHE A 44 8.93 9.86 10.08
C PHE A 44 7.46 10.25 9.86
N ARG A 45 7.01 10.27 8.60
CA ARG A 45 5.60 10.56 8.28
C ARG A 45 4.64 9.55 8.92
N TYR A 46 4.94 8.26 8.85
CA TYR A 46 4.07 7.24 9.43
C TYR A 46 4.05 7.26 10.95
N VAL A 47 5.16 7.59 11.62
CA VAL A 47 5.16 7.77 13.08
C VAL A 47 4.33 8.98 13.47
N ARG A 48 4.46 10.12 12.75
CA ARG A 48 3.58 11.28 12.94
C ARG A 48 2.11 10.94 12.77
N GLU A 49 1.77 10.15 11.75
CA GLU A 49 0.40 9.72 11.50
C GLU A 49 -0.16 8.82 12.61
N VAL A 50 0.67 8.04 13.32
CA VAL A 50 0.19 7.24 14.45
C VAL A 50 -0.24 8.11 15.63
N PHE A 51 0.43 9.24 15.83
CA PHE A 51 0.19 10.17 16.94
C PHE A 51 -0.45 11.49 16.47
N TYR A 52 -1.17 11.47 15.35
CA TYR A 52 -1.66 12.71 14.71
C TYR A 52 -2.63 13.52 15.59
N ASP A 53 -3.32 12.85 16.50
CA ASP A 53 -4.34 13.39 17.40
C ASP A 53 -3.89 13.32 18.88
N ASP A 54 -2.57 13.29 19.11
CA ASP A 54 -1.98 13.17 20.44
C ASP A 54 -1.08 14.38 20.71
N GLU A 55 -1.67 15.43 21.30
CA GLU A 55 -1.00 16.73 21.54
C GLU A 55 0.25 16.63 22.44
N LEU A 56 0.34 15.58 23.25
CA LEU A 56 1.46 15.36 24.18
C LEU A 56 2.64 14.62 23.52
N VAL A 57 2.50 14.18 22.26
CA VAL A 57 3.55 13.46 21.53
C VAL A 57 4.05 14.30 20.37
N VAL A 58 5.27 14.81 20.50
CA VAL A 58 5.99 15.45 19.41
C VAL A 58 6.85 14.40 18.72
N VAL A 59 6.84 14.39 17.39
CA VAL A 59 7.69 13.50 16.59
C VAL A 59 8.61 14.34 15.73
N ASP A 60 9.92 14.10 15.84
CA ASP A 60 10.93 14.64 14.94
C ASP A 60 11.83 13.51 14.40
N LYS A 61 12.73 13.83 13.47
CA LYS A 61 13.66 12.86 12.89
C LYS A 61 15.11 13.28 13.06
N LEU A 62 15.97 12.30 13.24
CA LEU A 62 17.42 12.44 13.27
C LEU A 62 18.00 11.73 12.05
N ASP A 63 18.56 12.49 11.11
CA ASP A 63 19.24 11.93 9.94
C ASP A 63 20.70 11.64 10.31
N GLU A 64 21.06 10.37 10.25
CA GLU A 64 22.38 9.84 10.60
C GLU A 64 23.32 9.75 9.38
N ALA A 65 22.89 10.24 8.21
CA ALA A 65 23.72 10.21 7.00
C ALA A 65 25.05 10.95 7.21
N GLY A 66 26.16 10.25 6.95
CA GLY A 66 27.52 10.79 7.10
C GLY A 66 28.03 10.82 8.55
N MET A 67 27.26 10.36 9.53
CA MET A 67 27.77 10.16 10.88
C MET A 67 28.66 8.90 10.92
N PRO A 68 29.78 8.91 11.66
CA PRO A 68 30.57 7.69 11.86
C PRO A 68 29.72 6.59 12.47
N ALA A 69 29.96 5.34 12.05
CA ALA A 69 29.31 4.19 12.67
C ALA A 69 29.66 4.11 14.16
N TYR A 70 28.79 3.47 14.93
CA TYR A 70 29.10 3.08 16.30
C TYR A 70 30.44 2.31 16.34
N PRO A 71 31.35 2.62 17.29
CA PRO A 71 31.17 3.52 18.44
C PRO A 71 31.59 4.99 18.23
N GLU A 72 32.18 5.35 17.09
CA GLU A 72 32.78 6.69 16.88
C GLU A 72 31.75 7.82 16.66
N GLY A 73 30.48 7.47 16.43
CA GLY A 73 29.41 8.41 16.10
C GLY A 73 28.73 9.14 17.27
N TRP A 74 29.09 8.84 18.53
CA TRP A 74 28.33 9.35 19.69
C TRP A 74 28.29 10.87 19.82
N VAL A 75 29.44 11.54 19.64
CA VAL A 75 29.52 13.00 19.77
C VAL A 75 28.61 13.73 18.77
N PRO A 76 28.71 13.49 17.45
CA PRO A 76 27.80 14.14 16.50
C PRO A 76 26.34 13.75 16.73
N TRP A 77 26.07 12.50 17.12
CA TRP A 77 24.71 12.04 17.40
C TRP A 77 24.07 12.75 18.61
N VAL A 78 24.77 12.82 19.76
CA VAL A 78 24.25 13.49 20.96
C VAL A 78 24.07 14.98 20.74
N ASN A 79 24.98 15.64 20.01
CA ASN A 79 24.81 17.04 19.64
C ASN A 79 23.52 17.26 18.84
N ARG A 80 23.24 16.37 17.87
CA ARG A 80 22.00 16.43 17.09
C ARG A 80 20.76 16.17 17.94
N VAL A 81 20.82 15.24 18.90
CA VAL A 81 19.74 15.00 19.87
C VAL A 81 19.48 16.25 20.73
N LYS A 82 20.52 16.92 21.23
CA LYS A 82 20.39 18.17 22.00
C LYS A 82 19.73 19.27 21.17
N GLU A 83 20.13 19.45 19.92
CA GLU A 83 19.48 20.39 19.00
C GLU A 83 17.99 20.08 18.79
N LEU A 84 17.64 18.80 18.64
CA LEU A 84 16.25 18.38 18.48
C LEU A 84 15.43 18.64 19.74
N ILE A 85 16.00 18.41 20.93
CA ILE A 85 15.34 18.75 22.20
C ILE A 85 15.11 20.26 22.26
N SER A 86 16.15 21.07 22.09
CA SER A 86 16.03 22.54 22.15
C SER A 86 15.06 23.10 21.10
N LYS A 87 14.95 22.47 19.93
CA LYS A 87 14.00 22.88 18.88
C LYS A 87 12.55 22.59 19.24
N ASN A 88 12.29 21.49 19.94
CA ASN A 88 10.95 20.96 20.16
C ASN A 88 10.44 21.16 21.60
N THR A 89 11.19 21.84 22.46
CA THR A 89 10.86 22.03 23.88
C THR A 89 11.23 23.44 24.34
N ASP A 90 10.43 24.01 25.24
CA ASP A 90 10.66 25.34 25.82
C ASP A 90 11.40 25.22 27.17
N ASN A 91 12.71 24.95 27.13
CA ASN A 91 13.57 24.83 28.32
C ASN A 91 13.02 23.87 29.40
N PRO A 92 12.99 22.56 29.14
CA PRO A 92 12.41 21.58 30.06
C PRO A 92 13.18 21.54 31.39
N GLU A 93 12.45 21.57 32.50
CA GLU A 93 13.04 21.44 33.85
C GLU A 93 13.71 20.08 34.06
N LYS A 94 13.15 19.03 33.47
CA LYS A 94 13.64 17.65 33.56
C LYS A 94 13.57 16.97 32.20
N ILE A 95 14.63 16.24 31.85
CA ILE A 95 14.69 15.39 30.66
C ILE A 95 14.96 13.95 31.11
N THR A 96 14.13 13.03 30.63
CA THR A 96 14.31 11.58 30.83
C THR A 96 14.45 10.88 29.49
N PHE A 97 15.60 10.25 29.24
CA PHE A 97 15.82 9.39 28.08
C PHE A 97 15.36 7.97 28.37
N TYR A 98 14.43 7.47 27.55
CA TYR A 98 13.95 6.09 27.59
C TYR A 98 14.70 5.28 26.52
N VAL A 99 15.57 4.36 26.93
CA VAL A 99 16.45 3.61 26.02
C VAL A 99 16.27 2.11 26.16
N GLY A 100 16.48 1.37 25.07
CA GLY A 100 16.32 -0.09 25.04
C GLY A 100 17.62 -0.89 25.08
N GLU A 101 18.78 -0.23 25.07
CA GLU A 101 20.11 -0.83 25.00
C GLU A 101 20.99 -0.28 26.13
N PRO A 102 21.68 -1.13 26.94
CA PRO A 102 22.51 -0.68 28.06
C PRO A 102 23.64 0.28 27.67
N GLU A 103 24.18 0.17 26.46
CA GLU A 103 25.26 1.01 25.95
C GLU A 103 24.83 2.48 25.86
N TYR A 104 23.57 2.74 25.48
CA TYR A 104 23.01 4.09 25.46
C TYR A 104 22.94 4.70 26.85
N VAL A 105 22.75 3.90 27.91
CA VAL A 105 22.76 4.37 29.30
C VAL A 105 24.13 4.93 29.64
N THR A 106 25.19 4.19 29.32
CA THR A 106 26.57 4.60 29.60
C THR A 106 26.91 5.89 28.87
N GLU A 107 26.65 5.95 27.56
CA GLU A 107 27.08 7.07 26.72
C GLU A 107 26.22 8.33 26.92
N LEU A 108 24.91 8.20 27.14
CA LEU A 108 24.07 9.36 27.48
C LEU A 108 24.42 9.94 28.85
N ASN A 109 24.73 9.12 29.85
CA ASN A 109 25.21 9.62 31.15
C ASN A 109 26.56 10.34 31.01
N ARG A 110 27.40 9.93 30.06
CA ARG A 110 28.69 10.58 29.78
C ARG A 110 28.54 11.92 29.06
N TYR A 111 27.72 11.98 28.00
CA TYR A 111 27.61 13.15 27.12
C TYR A 111 26.45 14.09 27.48
N TYR A 112 25.50 13.64 28.30
CA TYR A 112 24.32 14.39 28.76
C TYR A 112 24.04 14.11 30.27
N PRO A 113 25.00 14.37 31.17
CA PRO A 113 24.91 13.97 32.59
C PRO A 113 23.76 14.61 33.37
N GLN A 114 23.19 15.71 32.88
CA GLN A 114 22.07 16.39 33.50
C GLN A 114 20.70 15.76 33.17
N ALA A 115 20.63 14.83 32.22
CA ALA A 115 19.41 14.11 31.90
C ALA A 115 19.34 12.80 32.68
N GLN A 116 18.14 12.40 33.09
CA GLN A 116 17.91 11.06 33.62
C GLN A 116 17.91 10.07 32.45
N VAL A 117 18.50 8.89 32.64
CA VAL A 117 18.44 7.81 31.63
C VAL A 117 17.82 6.57 32.26
N GLU A 118 16.71 6.11 31.68
CA GLU A 118 15.99 4.92 32.10
C GLU A 118 16.16 3.83 31.04
N LEU A 119 16.80 2.73 31.44
CA LEU A 119 16.83 1.51 30.64
C LEU A 119 15.47 0.83 30.76
N ILE A 120 14.82 0.62 29.63
CA ILE A 120 13.51 0.00 29.59
C ILE A 120 13.66 -1.47 29.23
N GLU A 121 13.20 -2.32 30.14
CA GLU A 121 12.99 -3.73 29.82
C GLU A 121 11.99 -3.81 28.67
N ARG A 122 12.36 -4.57 27.62
CA ARG A 122 11.51 -4.76 26.44
C ARG A 122 10.11 -5.13 26.91
N SER A 123 9.10 -4.42 26.38
CA SER A 123 7.71 -4.53 26.84
C SER A 123 7.25 -5.99 26.92
N ILE A 124 6.22 -6.26 27.73
CA ILE A 124 5.51 -7.55 27.79
C ILE A 124 5.14 -8.07 26.37
N ILE A 125 5.00 -7.16 25.40
CA ILE A 125 4.83 -7.48 24.00
C ILE A 125 6.17 -7.94 23.40
N ASN A 126 6.38 -9.25 23.37
CA ASN A 126 7.53 -9.89 22.75
C ASN A 126 7.42 -9.86 21.22
N ILE A 127 7.81 -8.74 20.61
CA ILE A 127 7.89 -8.58 19.15
C ILE A 127 9.04 -7.63 18.80
N SER A 128 9.79 -7.98 17.75
CA SER A 128 10.83 -7.13 17.18
C SER A 128 10.46 -6.60 15.80
N ALA A 129 11.10 -5.51 15.42
CA ALA A 129 10.99 -4.98 14.06
C ALA A 129 11.55 -5.94 13.00
N THR A 130 12.48 -6.84 13.37
CA THR A 130 13.03 -7.85 12.46
C THR A 130 12.01 -8.94 12.17
N GLU A 131 11.38 -9.50 13.20
CA GLU A 131 10.32 -10.52 13.03
C GLU A 131 9.16 -10.01 12.15
N ILE A 132 8.75 -8.75 12.31
CA ILE A 132 7.73 -8.13 11.45
C ILE A 132 8.18 -8.01 10.00
N ARG A 133 9.44 -7.64 9.74
CA ARG A 133 9.93 -7.50 8.36
C ARG A 133 10.05 -8.85 7.67
N ASP A 134 10.44 -9.88 8.41
CA ASP A 134 10.63 -11.23 7.88
C ASP A 134 9.27 -11.90 7.65
N ASN A 135 8.33 -11.76 8.59
CA ASN A 135 6.99 -12.36 8.54
C ASN A 135 5.88 -11.36 8.91
N PRO A 136 5.55 -10.40 8.02
CA PRO A 136 4.59 -9.33 8.34
C PRO A 136 3.16 -9.82 8.52
N MET A 137 2.76 -10.88 7.81
CA MET A 137 1.40 -11.43 7.90
C MET A 137 1.16 -12.11 9.25
N GLU A 138 2.11 -12.93 9.72
CA GLU A 138 2.04 -13.59 11.05
C GLU A 138 2.02 -12.57 12.19
N ASN A 139 2.73 -11.45 12.00
CA ASN A 139 2.88 -10.40 13.01
C ASN A 139 1.93 -9.20 12.77
N TRP A 140 0.93 -9.34 11.90
CA TRP A 140 0.12 -8.23 11.40
C TRP A 140 -0.58 -7.44 12.52
N ARG A 141 -1.06 -8.13 13.55
CA ARG A 141 -1.71 -7.52 14.72
C ARG A 141 -0.81 -6.53 15.46
N PHE A 142 0.51 -6.68 15.36
CA PHE A 142 1.47 -5.82 16.04
C PHE A 142 1.86 -4.59 15.21
N ILE A 143 1.58 -4.57 13.90
CA ILE A 143 1.94 -3.47 13.00
C ILE A 143 0.93 -2.33 13.17
N THR A 144 1.42 -1.11 13.40
CA THR A 144 0.55 0.07 13.49
C THR A 144 -0.09 0.40 12.14
N LYS A 145 -1.33 0.92 12.16
CA LYS A 145 -2.13 1.11 10.94
C LYS A 145 -1.40 1.85 9.80
N PRO A 146 -0.69 2.98 10.03
CA PRO A 146 0.02 3.67 8.95
C PRO A 146 1.13 2.84 8.30
N PHE A 147 1.76 1.92 9.05
CA PHE A 147 2.79 1.03 8.52
C PHE A 147 2.21 -0.17 7.77
N ARG A 148 0.95 -0.55 8.00
CA ARG A 148 0.31 -1.70 7.35
C ARG A 148 0.29 -1.58 5.83
N ARG A 149 0.01 -0.38 5.28
CA ARG A 149 0.00 -0.11 3.83
C ARG A 149 1.26 -0.55 3.08
N HIS A 150 2.40 -0.56 3.77
CA HIS A 150 3.68 -0.97 3.20
C HIS A 150 3.79 -2.50 3.07
N PHE A 151 3.17 -3.23 3.99
CA PHE A 151 3.21 -4.69 4.07
C PHE A 151 1.97 -5.37 3.44
N THR A 152 0.95 -4.60 3.06
CA THR A 152 -0.26 -5.10 2.39
C THR A 152 0.08 -5.78 1.07
N ARG A 153 -0.35 -7.04 0.93
CA ARG A 153 -0.36 -7.77 -0.34
C ARG A 153 -1.57 -7.37 -1.17
N LYS A 154 -1.36 -7.16 -2.47
CA LYS A 154 -2.35 -6.57 -3.38
C LYS A 154 -2.55 -7.48 -4.59
N VAL A 155 -3.76 -8.02 -4.71
CA VAL A 155 -4.17 -8.87 -5.83
C VAL A 155 -5.09 -8.08 -6.75
N LEU A 156 -4.71 -7.96 -8.00
CA LEU A 156 -5.52 -7.32 -9.04
C LEU A 156 -6.19 -8.39 -9.91
N VAL A 157 -7.45 -8.18 -10.28
CA VAL A 157 -8.18 -8.99 -11.26
C VAL A 157 -8.58 -8.10 -12.43
N VAL A 158 -8.17 -8.47 -13.64
CA VAL A 158 -8.43 -7.74 -14.87
C VAL A 158 -8.95 -8.67 -15.97
N GLY A 159 -9.51 -8.07 -17.01
CA GLY A 159 -10.08 -8.77 -18.17
C GLY A 159 -11.24 -7.99 -18.76
N SER A 160 -11.74 -8.45 -19.91
CA SER A 160 -12.87 -7.82 -20.59
C SER A 160 -14.15 -7.84 -19.74
N ALA A 161 -15.15 -7.03 -20.13
CA ALA A 161 -16.48 -7.08 -19.55
C ALA A 161 -17.09 -8.50 -19.65
N SER A 162 -18.03 -8.82 -18.75
CA SER A 162 -18.70 -10.13 -18.67
C SER A 162 -17.82 -11.34 -18.31
N GLY A 163 -16.55 -11.17 -17.92
CA GLY A 163 -15.64 -12.27 -17.57
C GLY A 163 -15.83 -12.90 -16.17
N GLY A 164 -16.80 -12.43 -15.38
CA GLY A 164 -16.99 -12.88 -13.98
C GLY A 164 -15.99 -12.30 -12.98
N LYS A 165 -15.26 -11.24 -13.34
CA LYS A 165 -14.24 -10.58 -12.50
C LYS A 165 -14.78 -10.18 -11.13
N THR A 166 -15.86 -9.42 -11.09
CA THR A 166 -16.49 -8.91 -9.87
C THR A 166 -16.92 -10.04 -8.95
N THR A 167 -17.47 -11.13 -9.51
CA THR A 167 -17.84 -12.32 -8.75
C THR A 167 -16.60 -12.99 -8.14
N LEU A 168 -15.56 -13.24 -8.95
CA LEU A 168 -14.31 -13.81 -8.47
C LEU A 168 -13.67 -12.97 -7.37
N VAL A 169 -13.60 -11.65 -7.54
CA VAL A 169 -13.06 -10.71 -6.55
C VAL A 169 -13.84 -10.77 -5.25
N LYS A 170 -15.18 -10.72 -5.30
CA LYS A 170 -16.04 -10.81 -4.11
C LYS A 170 -15.90 -12.15 -3.39
N ASP A 171 -15.81 -13.25 -4.14
CA ASP A 171 -15.72 -14.59 -3.56
C ASP A 171 -14.34 -14.85 -2.93
N LEU A 172 -13.26 -14.40 -3.56
CA LEU A 172 -11.92 -14.42 -2.96
C LEU A 172 -11.88 -13.52 -1.72
N ALA A 173 -12.39 -12.29 -1.79
CA ALA A 173 -12.43 -11.36 -0.66
C ALA A 173 -13.14 -11.96 0.56
N ARG A 174 -14.32 -12.58 0.36
CA ARG A 174 -15.04 -13.29 1.44
C ARG A 174 -14.24 -14.47 2.01
N THR A 175 -13.63 -15.26 1.14
CA THR A 175 -12.89 -16.46 1.52
C THR A 175 -11.64 -16.16 2.35
N TYR A 176 -10.91 -15.10 2.00
CA TYR A 176 -9.71 -14.66 2.71
C TYR A 176 -9.99 -13.63 3.80
N ASN A 177 -11.28 -13.33 4.07
CA ASN A 177 -11.70 -12.27 4.99
C ASN A 177 -10.93 -10.95 4.77
N ALA A 178 -10.86 -10.55 3.49
CA ALA A 178 -10.14 -9.38 3.01
C ALA A 178 -11.12 -8.38 2.36
N PRO A 179 -10.84 -7.07 2.41
CA PRO A 179 -11.64 -6.11 1.67
C PRO A 179 -11.37 -6.22 0.16
N CYS A 180 -12.31 -5.70 -0.63
CA CYS A 180 -12.12 -5.54 -2.07
C CYS A 180 -12.49 -4.13 -2.55
N SER A 181 -11.75 -3.67 -3.56
CA SER A 181 -12.09 -2.51 -4.39
C SER A 181 -12.85 -3.03 -5.61
N LEU A 182 -14.05 -2.52 -5.88
CA LEU A 182 -14.86 -2.92 -7.04
C LEU A 182 -14.62 -1.98 -8.23
N GLU A 183 -15.12 -2.36 -9.42
CA GLU A 183 -15.07 -1.53 -10.62
C GLU A 183 -15.89 -0.24 -10.43
N TYR A 184 -15.19 0.89 -10.30
CA TYR A 184 -15.76 2.21 -10.06
C TYR A 184 -16.64 2.67 -11.23
N ALA A 185 -16.31 2.28 -12.47
CA ALA A 185 -17.10 2.62 -13.65
C ALA A 185 -18.58 2.21 -13.50
N ARG A 186 -18.88 1.10 -12.84
CA ARG A 186 -20.26 0.66 -12.60
C ARG A 186 -21.02 1.60 -11.67
N GLU A 187 -20.40 1.99 -10.56
CA GLU A 187 -20.99 2.97 -9.65
C GLU A 187 -21.18 4.33 -10.33
N TYR A 188 -20.19 4.75 -11.13
CA TYR A 188 -20.23 6.00 -11.88
C TYR A 188 -21.38 6.03 -12.89
N GLN A 189 -21.50 4.98 -13.72
CA GLN A 189 -22.54 4.85 -14.74
C GLN A 189 -23.94 4.79 -14.13
N GLU A 190 -24.14 4.04 -13.05
CA GLU A 190 -25.41 3.98 -12.34
C GLU A 190 -25.80 5.35 -11.75
N LYS A 191 -24.83 6.05 -11.15
CA LYS A 191 -25.04 7.35 -10.50
C LYS A 191 -25.39 8.46 -11.48
N TYR A 192 -24.68 8.54 -12.61
CA TYR A 192 -24.85 9.60 -13.60
C TYR A 192 -25.75 9.18 -14.78
N ASN A 193 -26.19 7.92 -14.80
CA ASN A 193 -27.04 7.35 -15.83
C ASN A 193 -26.46 7.53 -17.25
N VAL A 194 -25.22 7.07 -17.43
CA VAL A 194 -24.46 7.11 -18.69
C VAL A 194 -24.01 5.71 -19.09
N ARG A 195 -24.03 5.40 -20.39
CA ARG A 195 -23.60 4.11 -20.96
C ARG A 195 -22.14 4.10 -21.39
N ASP A 196 -21.57 2.92 -21.65
CA ASP A 196 -20.17 2.78 -22.08
C ASP A 196 -19.81 3.68 -23.28
N ASP A 197 -20.70 3.80 -24.26
CA ASP A 197 -20.53 4.57 -25.50
C ASP A 197 -20.82 6.08 -25.35
N GLU A 198 -21.32 6.50 -24.19
CA GLU A 198 -21.63 7.90 -23.87
C GLU A 198 -20.54 8.57 -23.01
N LEU A 199 -19.57 7.80 -22.51
CA LEU A 199 -18.49 8.31 -21.64
C LEU A 199 -17.53 9.21 -22.42
N ASP A 200 -17.30 10.42 -21.90
CA ASP A 200 -16.42 11.42 -22.50
C ASP A 200 -15.05 11.52 -21.79
N THR A 201 -14.20 12.43 -22.26
CA THR A 201 -12.87 12.70 -21.68
C THR A 201 -12.91 12.97 -20.17
N ASN A 202 -13.89 13.73 -19.67
CA ASN A 202 -14.01 14.06 -18.25
C ASN A 202 -14.43 12.85 -17.43
N ASP A 203 -15.32 12.02 -17.96
CA ASP A 203 -15.71 10.77 -17.30
C ASP A 203 -14.47 9.88 -17.11
N TYR A 204 -13.64 9.70 -18.15
CA TYR A 204 -12.41 8.91 -18.03
C TYR A 204 -11.37 9.49 -17.09
N ILE A 205 -11.34 10.82 -16.87
CA ILE A 205 -10.52 11.41 -15.79
C ILE A 205 -11.00 10.86 -14.43
N HIS A 206 -12.31 10.90 -14.17
CA HIS A 206 -12.89 10.35 -12.94
C HIS A 206 -12.64 8.85 -12.80
N LEU A 207 -12.85 8.08 -13.86
CA LEU A 207 -12.62 6.62 -13.84
C LEU A 207 -11.16 6.28 -13.48
N LEU A 208 -10.19 7.06 -13.97
CA LEU A 208 -8.78 6.88 -13.62
C LEU A 208 -8.48 7.30 -12.16
N THR A 209 -8.93 8.48 -11.73
CA THR A 209 -8.57 9.03 -10.42
C THR A 209 -9.29 8.33 -9.28
N ASP A 210 -10.57 8.04 -9.46
CA ASP A 210 -11.44 7.62 -8.36
C ASP A 210 -11.34 6.11 -8.14
N GLN A 211 -11.12 5.30 -9.19
CA GLN A 211 -10.73 3.89 -9.04
C GLN A 211 -9.43 3.74 -8.24
N TYR A 212 -8.44 4.58 -8.54
CA TYR A 212 -7.17 4.61 -7.80
C TYR A 212 -7.38 5.07 -6.35
N ALA A 213 -8.17 6.14 -6.13
CA ALA A 213 -8.47 6.67 -4.81
C ALA A 213 -9.19 5.63 -3.93
N GLN A 214 -10.25 4.99 -4.45
CA GLN A 214 -10.99 3.92 -3.77
C GLN A 214 -10.06 2.78 -3.35
N THR A 215 -9.21 2.32 -4.25
CA THR A 215 -8.27 1.22 -3.98
C THR A 215 -7.22 1.62 -2.95
N SER A 216 -6.69 2.85 -3.05
CA SER A 216 -5.67 3.37 -2.14
C SER A 216 -6.22 3.58 -0.74
N ASP A 217 -7.46 4.07 -0.60
CA ASP A 217 -8.12 4.29 0.67
C ASP A 217 -8.29 2.99 1.48
N ILE A 218 -8.68 1.89 0.83
CA ILE A 218 -8.75 0.55 1.46
C ILE A 218 -7.39 0.15 2.04
N ILE A 219 -6.30 0.39 1.29
CA ILE A 219 -4.93 0.05 1.69
C ILE A 219 -4.45 0.98 2.83
N ASP A 220 -4.68 2.28 2.70
CA ASP A 220 -4.14 3.32 3.59
C ASP A 220 -4.84 3.35 4.95
N LYS A 221 -6.14 3.03 5.00
CA LYS A 221 -6.89 2.86 6.26
C LYS A 221 -6.29 1.79 7.17
N GLY A 222 -5.62 0.78 6.60
CA GLY A 222 -4.98 -0.31 7.34
C GLY A 222 -5.95 -1.16 8.18
N GLN A 223 -7.26 -1.09 7.89
CA GLN A 223 -8.33 -1.83 8.56
C GLN A 223 -8.62 -3.16 7.86
N HIS A 224 -7.56 -3.91 7.55
CA HIS A 224 -7.64 -5.21 6.87
C HIS A 224 -6.59 -6.17 7.44
N SER A 225 -6.59 -7.42 6.99
CA SER A 225 -5.78 -8.55 7.49
C SER A 225 -4.49 -8.79 6.72
N GLY A 226 -4.00 -7.78 5.98
CA GLY A 226 -2.75 -7.87 5.20
C GLY A 226 -2.91 -8.21 3.72
N LEU A 227 -4.12 -8.53 3.25
CA LEU A 227 -4.44 -8.79 1.85
C LEU A 227 -5.60 -7.90 1.39
N ILE A 228 -5.59 -7.44 0.14
CA ILE A 228 -6.72 -6.78 -0.53
C ILE A 228 -6.88 -7.30 -1.95
N PHE A 229 -8.11 -7.28 -2.45
CA PHE A 229 -8.43 -7.60 -3.85
C PHE A 229 -8.94 -6.36 -4.58
N ALA A 230 -8.54 -6.17 -5.83
CA ALA A 230 -9.05 -5.11 -6.69
C ALA A 230 -9.66 -5.71 -7.96
N ASP A 231 -10.91 -5.35 -8.23
CA ASP A 231 -11.55 -5.50 -9.53
C ASP A 231 -11.14 -4.31 -10.38
N THR A 232 -10.37 -4.57 -11.43
CA THR A 232 -9.85 -3.58 -12.38
C THR A 232 -8.85 -2.54 -11.82
N ASN A 233 -8.23 -1.77 -12.72
CA ASN A 233 -7.27 -0.71 -12.42
C ASN A 233 -7.20 0.33 -13.56
N SER A 234 -6.25 1.27 -13.46
CA SER A 234 -5.99 2.27 -14.50
C SER A 234 -5.62 1.66 -15.86
N THR A 235 -4.95 0.50 -15.90
CA THR A 235 -4.59 -0.16 -17.16
C THR A 235 -5.80 -0.65 -17.94
N VAL A 236 -6.79 -1.24 -17.27
CA VAL A 236 -8.05 -1.62 -17.93
C VAL A 236 -8.79 -0.39 -18.45
N THR A 237 -8.83 0.68 -17.65
CA THR A 237 -9.44 1.95 -18.06
C THR A 237 -8.74 2.52 -19.30
N LYS A 238 -7.41 2.42 -19.37
CA LYS A 238 -6.63 2.80 -20.55
C LYS A 238 -6.99 1.99 -21.80
N VAL A 239 -7.25 0.70 -21.68
CA VAL A 239 -7.72 -0.11 -22.83
C VAL A 239 -9.04 0.45 -23.37
N TYR A 240 -9.97 0.84 -22.50
CA TYR A 240 -11.24 1.46 -22.92
C TYR A 240 -11.05 2.85 -23.52
N ILE A 241 -10.15 3.68 -22.98
CA ILE A 241 -9.77 4.97 -23.60
C ILE A 241 -9.25 4.75 -25.02
N ASP A 242 -8.37 3.78 -25.21
CA ASP A 242 -7.78 3.48 -26.52
C ASP A 242 -8.80 2.93 -27.52
N TYR A 243 -9.85 2.26 -27.02
CA TYR A 243 -10.93 1.72 -27.84
C TYR A 243 -11.96 2.78 -28.23
N TYR A 244 -12.51 3.51 -27.25
CA TYR A 244 -13.64 4.40 -27.45
C TYR A 244 -13.23 5.82 -27.85
N LEU A 245 -12.12 6.34 -27.31
CA LEU A 245 -11.83 7.76 -27.43
C LEU A 245 -10.77 8.08 -28.48
N LYS A 246 -9.81 7.18 -28.71
CA LYS A 246 -8.62 7.47 -29.53
C LYS A 246 -8.89 8.14 -30.89
N GLU A 247 -9.93 7.70 -31.59
CA GLU A 247 -10.31 8.24 -32.92
C GLU A 247 -11.45 9.28 -32.83
N ASN A 248 -11.99 9.52 -31.64
CA ASN A 248 -13.20 10.32 -31.40
C ASN A 248 -12.94 11.63 -30.63
N ILE A 249 -11.75 11.82 -30.06
CA ILE A 249 -11.37 13.05 -29.33
C ILE A 249 -10.16 13.75 -29.96
N SER A 250 -9.86 14.97 -29.52
CA SER A 250 -8.67 15.68 -29.98
C SER A 250 -7.38 14.99 -29.51
N LYS A 251 -6.28 15.20 -30.26
CA LYS A 251 -4.97 14.66 -29.88
C LYS A 251 -4.52 15.18 -28.52
N GLU A 252 -4.82 16.44 -28.22
CA GLU A 252 -4.50 17.10 -26.96
C GLU A 252 -5.19 16.43 -25.76
N GLU A 253 -6.49 16.12 -25.89
CA GLU A 253 -7.24 15.40 -24.85
C GLU A 253 -6.73 13.98 -24.66
N PHE A 254 -6.43 13.26 -25.75
CA PHE A 254 -5.89 11.91 -25.69
C PHE A 254 -4.51 11.90 -25.00
N ASP A 255 -3.62 12.82 -25.36
CA ASP A 255 -2.28 12.95 -24.74
C ASP A 255 -2.37 13.31 -23.24
N MET A 256 -3.41 14.05 -22.83
CA MET A 256 -3.68 14.34 -21.42
C MET A 256 -4.08 13.07 -20.65
N LEU A 257 -5.06 12.31 -21.18
CA LEU A 257 -5.50 11.05 -20.59
C LEU A 257 -4.35 10.04 -20.50
N ASP A 258 -3.51 9.97 -21.54
CA ASP A 258 -2.34 9.09 -21.54
C ASP A 258 -1.34 9.44 -20.44
N ARG A 259 -1.06 10.74 -20.22
CA ARG A 259 -0.22 11.19 -19.10
C ARG A 259 -0.85 10.87 -17.74
N LEU A 260 -2.15 11.08 -17.58
CA LEU A 260 -2.85 10.75 -16.34
C LEU A 260 -2.78 9.25 -16.03
N TYR A 261 -2.99 8.41 -17.05
CA TYR A 261 -2.79 6.97 -16.96
C TYR A 261 -1.37 6.63 -16.51
N GLN A 262 -0.34 7.15 -17.20
CA GLN A 262 1.06 6.85 -16.87
C GLN A 262 1.41 7.21 -15.42
N VAL A 263 0.96 8.38 -14.93
CA VAL A 263 1.19 8.81 -13.54
C VAL A 263 0.44 7.91 -12.54
N THR A 264 -0.76 7.47 -12.89
CA THR A 264 -1.58 6.59 -12.04
C THR A 264 -0.97 5.19 -11.96
N GLN A 265 -0.65 4.58 -13.11
CA GLN A 265 -0.03 3.26 -13.23
C GLN A 265 1.31 3.19 -12.47
N ALA A 266 2.13 4.25 -12.53
CA ALA A 266 3.41 4.31 -11.82
C ALA A 266 3.27 4.29 -10.28
N ARG A 267 2.09 4.65 -9.74
CA ARG A 267 1.80 4.62 -8.30
C ARG A 267 1.20 3.29 -7.85
N GLU A 268 0.54 2.58 -8.76
CA GLU A 268 -0.01 1.27 -8.49
C GLU A 268 1.09 0.25 -8.23
N LYS A 269 0.87 -0.60 -7.23
CA LYS A 269 1.78 -1.67 -6.88
C LYS A 269 0.95 -2.91 -6.67
N TRP A 270 1.18 -3.92 -7.49
CA TRP A 270 0.52 -5.21 -7.42
C TRP A 270 1.52 -6.28 -7.03
N ASP A 271 1.10 -7.28 -6.25
CA ASP A 271 1.90 -8.47 -5.95
C ASP A 271 1.51 -9.63 -6.86
N LEU A 272 0.24 -9.67 -7.30
CA LEU A 272 -0.31 -10.71 -8.18
C LEU A 272 -1.39 -10.10 -9.07
N ILE A 273 -1.40 -10.45 -10.36
CA ILE A 273 -2.39 -9.97 -11.33
C ILE A 273 -3.04 -11.18 -12.01
N PHE A 274 -4.34 -11.34 -11.82
CA PHE A 274 -5.14 -12.31 -12.54
C PHE A 274 -5.72 -11.70 -13.80
N VAL A 275 -5.43 -12.28 -14.96
CA VAL A 275 -6.04 -11.90 -16.24
C VAL A 275 -7.05 -12.97 -16.63
N ILE A 276 -8.33 -12.62 -16.65
CA ILE A 276 -9.40 -13.56 -17.03
C ILE A 276 -9.61 -13.52 -18.54
N LEU A 277 -9.48 -14.66 -19.20
CA LEU A 277 -9.73 -14.79 -20.64
C LEU A 277 -11.23 -14.70 -20.99
N PRO A 278 -11.59 -14.15 -22.16
CA PRO A 278 -12.97 -13.92 -22.58
C PRO A 278 -13.72 -15.19 -23.03
N LYS A 279 -13.78 -16.25 -22.21
CA LYS A 279 -14.45 -17.52 -22.57
C LYS A 279 -15.92 -17.63 -22.15
N SER A 280 -16.42 -16.72 -21.32
CA SER A 280 -17.82 -16.65 -20.91
C SER A 280 -18.68 -15.86 -21.92
N ASN A 281 -20.00 -16.11 -21.90
CA ASN A 281 -20.97 -15.32 -22.65
C ASN A 281 -20.96 -13.85 -22.21
N TYR A 282 -21.14 -12.95 -23.17
CA TYR A 282 -21.38 -11.54 -22.87
C TYR A 282 -22.78 -11.38 -22.29
N VAL A 283 -22.89 -10.66 -21.17
CA VAL A 283 -24.17 -10.40 -20.49
C VAL A 283 -24.48 -8.92 -20.63
N ASP A 284 -25.65 -8.58 -21.17
CA ASP A 284 -26.16 -7.22 -21.23
C ASP A 284 -26.81 -6.85 -19.88
N ASP A 285 -26.33 -5.79 -19.24
CA ASP A 285 -26.85 -5.24 -17.98
C ASP A 285 -27.51 -3.85 -18.17
N GLY A 286 -27.72 -3.42 -19.42
CA GLY A 286 -28.33 -2.14 -19.77
C GLY A 286 -27.34 -0.98 -19.90
N PHE A 287 -26.13 -1.10 -19.34
CA PHE A 287 -25.08 -0.07 -19.43
C PHE A 287 -23.98 -0.40 -20.43
N ARG A 288 -23.89 -1.68 -20.82
CA ARG A 288 -22.83 -2.18 -21.70
C ARG A 288 -22.99 -1.76 -23.15
N ASP A 289 -21.86 -1.47 -23.79
CA ASP A 289 -21.79 -1.47 -25.24
C ASP A 289 -21.82 -2.92 -25.74
N MET A 290 -22.73 -3.20 -26.67
CA MET A 290 -22.91 -4.51 -27.27
C MET A 290 -21.91 -4.80 -28.40
N THR A 291 -21.19 -3.80 -28.92
CA THR A 291 -20.10 -4.03 -29.88
C THR A 291 -18.97 -4.86 -29.25
N MET A 292 -18.74 -4.71 -27.95
CA MET A 292 -17.80 -5.50 -27.15
C MET A 292 -18.20 -6.97 -26.94
N ALA A 293 -19.40 -7.38 -27.38
CA ALA A 293 -19.79 -8.78 -27.37
C ALA A 293 -19.07 -9.61 -28.45
N ASP A 294 -18.54 -8.96 -29.49
CA ASP A 294 -17.83 -9.62 -30.58
C ASP A 294 -16.51 -10.27 -30.12
N SER A 295 -16.24 -11.48 -30.63
CA SER A 295 -15.04 -12.24 -30.25
C SER A 295 -13.76 -11.54 -30.66
N GLN A 296 -13.70 -10.90 -31.84
CA GLN A 296 -12.49 -10.23 -32.31
C GLN A 296 -12.19 -9.00 -31.46
N THR A 297 -13.23 -8.26 -31.07
CA THR A 297 -13.10 -7.14 -30.15
C THR A 297 -12.59 -7.58 -28.79
N ARG A 298 -13.10 -8.69 -28.24
CA ARG A 298 -12.62 -9.25 -26.96
C ARG A 298 -11.19 -9.78 -27.03
N ASP A 299 -10.80 -10.37 -28.15
CA ASP A 299 -9.43 -10.82 -28.40
C ASP A 299 -8.46 -9.63 -28.53
N TRP A 300 -8.86 -8.58 -29.27
CA TRP A 300 -8.12 -7.33 -29.35
C TRP A 300 -7.94 -6.69 -27.97
N PHE A 301 -9.03 -6.58 -27.19
CA PHE A 301 -9.01 -6.04 -25.85
C PHE A 301 -8.02 -6.80 -24.97
N THR A 302 -8.10 -8.13 -24.99
CA THR A 302 -7.26 -9.00 -24.15
C THR A 302 -5.79 -8.87 -24.54
N LYS A 303 -5.49 -8.84 -25.84
CA LYS A 303 -4.13 -8.63 -26.35
C LYS A 303 -3.58 -7.26 -25.94
N HIS A 304 -4.35 -6.19 -26.16
CA HIS A 304 -3.94 -4.83 -25.83
C HIS A 304 -3.73 -4.66 -24.32
N LEU A 305 -4.60 -5.24 -23.50
CA LEU A 305 -4.43 -5.30 -22.05
C LEU A 305 -3.12 -5.99 -21.64
N LEU A 306 -2.81 -7.14 -22.24
CA LEU A 306 -1.56 -7.86 -21.96
C LEU A 306 -0.32 -7.06 -22.38
N ASP A 307 -0.37 -6.36 -23.52
CA ASP A 307 0.71 -5.50 -23.98
C ASP A 307 0.97 -4.36 -22.98
N LEU A 308 -0.08 -3.70 -22.49
CA LEU A 308 0.02 -2.65 -21.46
C LEU A 308 0.46 -3.17 -20.09
N LEU A 309 0.15 -4.43 -19.77
CA LEU A 309 0.58 -5.10 -18.54
C LEU A 309 1.97 -5.74 -18.64
N SER A 310 2.65 -5.63 -19.79
CA SER A 310 4.00 -6.17 -19.97
C SER A 310 5.02 -5.75 -18.91
N PRO A 311 4.96 -4.54 -18.29
CA PRO A 311 5.85 -4.19 -17.17
C PRO A 311 5.64 -5.05 -15.90
N PHE A 312 4.52 -5.76 -15.80
CA PHE A 312 4.13 -6.61 -14.67
C PHE A 312 4.10 -8.10 -15.03
N LYS A 313 4.70 -8.51 -16.15
CA LYS A 313 4.60 -9.88 -16.69
C LYS A 313 4.95 -10.99 -15.67
N ASP A 314 5.88 -10.72 -14.75
CA ASP A 314 6.31 -11.64 -13.69
C ASP A 314 5.21 -11.90 -12.64
N LYS A 315 4.22 -11.02 -12.57
CA LYS A 315 3.11 -11.07 -11.61
C LYS A 315 1.82 -11.61 -12.23
N ILE A 316 1.78 -11.78 -13.55
CA ILE A 316 0.57 -12.22 -14.25
C ILE A 316 0.35 -13.71 -14.05
N VAL A 317 -0.91 -14.07 -13.83
CA VAL A 317 -1.46 -15.42 -13.93
C VAL A 317 -2.70 -15.34 -14.82
N ILE A 318 -2.67 -16.05 -15.95
CA ILE A 318 -3.79 -16.12 -16.87
C ILE A 318 -4.78 -17.17 -16.36
N LEU A 319 -6.03 -16.77 -16.19
CA LEU A 319 -7.13 -17.62 -15.78
C LEU A 319 -7.99 -17.96 -16.99
N GLY A 320 -8.31 -19.24 -17.16
CA GLY A 320 -9.19 -19.73 -18.21
C GLY A 320 -8.52 -20.45 -19.38
N GLU A 321 -7.19 -20.57 -19.44
CA GLU A 321 -6.51 -21.22 -20.59
C GLU A 321 -6.94 -22.69 -20.79
N ASN A 322 -7.04 -23.46 -19.72
CA ASN A 322 -7.31 -24.91 -19.74
C ASN A 322 -8.70 -25.31 -19.21
N SER A 323 -9.63 -24.35 -19.12
CA SER A 323 -10.97 -24.59 -18.58
C SER A 323 -11.96 -24.98 -19.67
N ASN A 324 -12.82 -25.96 -19.39
CA ASN A 324 -14.03 -26.21 -20.17
C ASN A 324 -15.07 -25.11 -19.86
N SER A 325 -16.02 -24.84 -20.77
CA SER A 325 -17.07 -23.83 -20.57
C SER A 325 -17.85 -24.04 -19.27
N ASP A 326 -18.13 -25.31 -18.94
CA ASP A 326 -19.00 -25.69 -17.82
C ASP A 326 -18.29 -25.59 -16.46
N SER A 327 -16.95 -25.65 -16.44
CA SER A 327 -16.14 -25.54 -15.23
C SER A 327 -15.40 -24.22 -15.11
N PHE A 328 -15.53 -23.31 -16.08
CA PHE A 328 -14.73 -22.08 -16.20
C PHE A 328 -14.63 -21.26 -14.91
N PHE A 329 -15.76 -20.94 -14.29
CA PHE A 329 -15.78 -20.14 -13.06
C PHE A 329 -15.17 -20.88 -11.87
N THR A 330 -15.47 -22.18 -11.73
CA THR A 330 -14.95 -23.04 -10.68
C THR A 330 -13.43 -23.22 -10.81
N ASP A 331 -12.95 -23.49 -12.01
CA ASP A 331 -11.52 -23.65 -12.31
C ASP A 331 -10.74 -22.37 -12.05
N ASN A 332 -11.28 -21.22 -12.49
CA ASN A 332 -10.66 -19.92 -12.23
C ASN A 332 -10.56 -19.62 -10.74
N TYR A 333 -11.60 -19.94 -9.97
CA TYR A 333 -11.58 -19.77 -8.52
C TYR A 333 -10.52 -20.67 -7.84
N HIS A 334 -10.44 -21.95 -8.22
CA HIS A 334 -9.43 -22.87 -7.69
C HIS A 334 -8.00 -22.46 -8.08
N ASN A 335 -7.79 -22.09 -9.34
CA ASN A 335 -6.49 -21.64 -9.85
C ASN A 335 -6.05 -20.33 -9.19
N ALA A 336 -6.98 -19.40 -8.95
CA ALA A 336 -6.68 -18.16 -8.23
C ALA A 336 -6.21 -18.46 -6.79
N LYS A 337 -6.93 -19.30 -6.05
CA LYS A 337 -6.53 -19.71 -4.69
C LYS A 337 -5.17 -20.40 -4.65
N LYS A 338 -4.91 -21.30 -5.61
CA LYS A 338 -3.62 -21.97 -5.76
C LYS A 338 -2.49 -20.96 -5.98
N ALA A 339 -2.68 -20.01 -6.91
CA ALA A 339 -1.69 -18.98 -7.20
C ALA A 339 -1.44 -18.04 -6.02
N ILE A 340 -2.47 -17.66 -5.25
CA ILE A 340 -2.32 -16.85 -4.03
C ILE A 340 -1.45 -17.59 -3.01
N LYS A 341 -1.71 -18.89 -2.79
CA LYS A 341 -0.90 -19.72 -1.89
C LYS A 341 0.55 -19.82 -2.37
N GLU A 342 0.77 -20.11 -3.65
CA GLU A 342 2.12 -20.34 -4.21
C GLU A 342 2.96 -19.07 -4.32
N ARG A 343 2.36 -17.93 -4.71
CA ARG A 343 3.08 -16.69 -4.99
C ARG A 343 3.11 -15.70 -3.83
N LEU A 344 2.09 -15.71 -2.97
CA LEU A 344 1.98 -14.79 -1.84
C LEU A 344 2.21 -15.46 -0.48
N HIS A 345 2.29 -16.80 -0.44
CA HIS A 345 2.42 -17.59 0.79
C HIS A 345 1.29 -17.30 1.80
N ILE A 346 0.07 -17.08 1.29
CA ILE A 346 -1.12 -16.85 2.11
C ILE A 346 -2.03 -18.08 2.03
N GLU A 347 -2.25 -18.72 3.17
CA GLU A 347 -3.22 -19.80 3.35
C GLU A 347 -4.50 -19.28 4.04
N ILE A 348 -5.58 -20.07 3.99
CA ILE A 348 -6.91 -19.73 4.55
C ILE A 348 -7.03 -20.28 5.96
#